data_AF-V4K5E4-F1
#
_entry.id   AF-V4K5E4-F1
#
_cell.length_a   1.000
_cell.length_b   1.000
_cell.length_c   1.000
_cell.angle_alpha   90.00
_cell.angle_beta   90.00
_cell.angle_gamma   90.00
#
_symmetry.space_group_name_H-M   'P 1'
#
loop_
_entity.id
_entity.type
_entity.pdbx_description
1 polymer ?
#
loop_
_entity_poly.entity_id
_entity_poly.type
_entity_poly.pdbx_seq_one_letter_code
_entity_poly.pdbx_strand_id
1 'polypeptide(L)'
;MGSEALSEDLKALLRRIALKNAYLHGGRAQVNSVLAAVLGERPDLRPRARELAELARQVVDEVNKLSPEQQRKELELIGEALEQKRPSEAPKSLPQLPNAVEGHVVTRFAPNPDFVIHIGNARPAILSYEYARIYKGKMVLRFEDTDPRTKTPMKEAYDLIKEDLRWLGIKWDEEYIQSLRMEKFYEIAREALERGCAYVDLGGDETKKAIASGAEPKYRSMPPEWQLEQFDRMLAGEYEEGEAVVRFKTDLSHPNPSVRDWVALRIVDTESHPHPLTGSKYIVWPTYNFAVSVDDHLMGITHVLRGKEHQVNTEKQKYVYTCFGWQEPAFIHFGRLKLEGFIMSKSYIKKIMSERPDEFMGLDDPRFGTIAGLRRRGILPESIRDVILEVGVRPGDAKLSWANLAAINRKKLDSMADRLMFVETSQGKGVRVRLSQQGCITARIPLHPNRPQAVREIKVCDGDYVYVPADDLKSSVVRLAGLGNYTVRLGDNVLEFKNDNLDEARREGYPVIQWVPERGAVSIRVLEPDGLKLVVHEGLVEGYIDNYTKGSRLQFIRFGFVIIDSTKPLTAILTHR
;
A
#
# COMPACT_ATOMS: atom_id res chain seq x y z
N MET A 1 -23.13 -6.51 -48.55
CA MET A 1 -22.93 -5.45 -47.53
C MET A 1 -22.19 -5.91 -46.28
N GLY A 2 -22.07 -7.21 -45.96
CA GLY A 2 -21.44 -7.67 -44.71
C GLY A 2 -19.91 -7.90 -44.72
N SER A 3 -19.26 -8.11 -45.88
CA SER A 3 -17.82 -8.44 -45.94
C SER A 3 -16.89 -7.21 -46.01
N GLU A 4 -17.32 -6.13 -46.69
CA GLU A 4 -16.54 -4.89 -46.79
C GLU A 4 -16.56 -4.09 -45.48
N ALA A 5 -17.70 -4.00 -44.81
CA ALA A 5 -17.82 -3.35 -43.51
C ALA A 5 -16.94 -4.04 -42.45
N LEU A 6 -16.88 -5.37 -42.47
CA LEU A 6 -16.04 -6.16 -41.56
C LEU A 6 -14.53 -5.97 -41.82
N SER A 7 -14.15 -5.63 -43.05
CA SER A 7 -12.74 -5.40 -43.46
C SER A 7 -12.24 -4.03 -42.99
N GLU A 8 -13.07 -2.99 -43.08
CA GLU A 8 -12.74 -1.64 -42.62
C GLU A 8 -12.65 -1.55 -41.09
N ASP A 9 -13.57 -2.20 -40.36
CA ASP A 9 -13.51 -2.27 -38.90
C ASP A 9 -12.23 -2.98 -38.41
N LEU A 10 -11.80 -4.02 -39.12
CA LEU A 10 -10.60 -4.77 -38.78
C LEU A 10 -9.32 -3.97 -39.05
N LYS A 11 -9.27 -3.22 -40.16
CA LYS A 11 -8.16 -2.29 -40.45
C LYS A 11 -8.08 -1.18 -39.41
N ALA A 12 -9.20 -0.59 -39.01
CA ALA A 12 -9.24 0.44 -37.98
C ALA A 12 -8.69 -0.08 -36.63
N LEU A 13 -9.09 -1.30 -36.25
CA LEU A 13 -8.57 -1.97 -35.04
C LEU A 13 -7.05 -2.20 -35.12
N LEU A 14 -6.57 -2.75 -36.23
CA LEU A 14 -5.14 -2.98 -36.47
C LEU A 14 -4.35 -1.68 -36.41
N ARG A 15 -4.89 -0.61 -37.01
CA ARG A 15 -4.23 0.69 -37.10
C ARG A 15 -4.13 1.36 -35.74
N ARG A 16 -5.19 1.31 -34.94
CA ARG A 16 -5.17 1.78 -33.54
C ARG A 16 -4.11 1.07 -32.71
N ILE A 17 -4.06 -0.27 -32.78
CA ILE A 17 -3.08 -1.06 -32.01
C ILE A 17 -1.66 -0.83 -32.52
N ALA A 18 -1.46 -0.72 -33.84
CA ALA A 18 -0.16 -0.41 -34.43
C ALA A 18 0.33 0.98 -34.02
N LEU A 19 -0.51 2.02 -34.08
CA LEU A 19 -0.15 3.36 -33.63
C LEU A 19 0.25 3.36 -32.14
N LYS A 20 -0.52 2.68 -31.29
CA LYS A 20 -0.21 2.54 -29.85
C LYS A 20 1.11 1.80 -29.61
N ASN A 21 1.36 0.74 -30.38
CA ASN A 21 2.62 0.01 -30.32
C ASN A 21 3.80 0.91 -30.76
N ALA A 22 3.66 1.63 -31.87
CA ALA A 22 4.68 2.58 -32.33
C ALA A 22 4.97 3.66 -31.29
N TYR A 23 3.94 4.24 -30.68
CA TYR A 23 4.08 5.24 -29.61
C TYR A 23 4.85 4.70 -28.40
N LEU A 24 4.56 3.47 -27.96
CA LEU A 24 5.25 2.84 -26.82
C LEU A 24 6.69 2.41 -27.12
N HIS A 25 7.05 2.27 -28.40
CA HIS A 25 8.34 1.73 -28.86
C HIS A 25 9.11 2.73 -29.73
N GLY A 26 9.03 4.03 -29.41
CA GLY A 26 9.90 5.05 -30.00
C GLY A 26 9.65 5.29 -31.50
N GLY A 27 8.41 5.19 -31.93
CA GLY A 27 7.99 5.46 -33.30
C GLY A 27 7.92 4.25 -34.22
N ARG A 28 8.20 3.03 -33.72
CA ARG A 28 8.17 1.79 -34.53
C ARG A 28 7.24 0.74 -33.96
N ALA A 29 6.22 0.38 -34.73
CA ALA A 29 5.37 -0.76 -34.48
C ALA A 29 6.01 -2.07 -34.96
N GLN A 30 5.75 -3.17 -34.24
CA GLN A 30 6.18 -4.51 -34.59
C GLN A 30 4.99 -5.40 -34.92
N VAL A 31 5.03 -6.07 -36.07
CA VAL A 31 3.95 -6.93 -36.59
C VAL A 31 3.52 -8.00 -35.60
N ASN A 32 4.48 -8.71 -34.99
CA ASN A 32 4.17 -9.78 -34.03
C ASN A 32 3.47 -9.25 -32.77
N SER A 33 3.88 -8.07 -32.30
CA SER A 33 3.30 -7.42 -31.12
C SER A 33 1.88 -6.92 -31.40
N VAL A 34 1.65 -6.36 -32.58
CA VAL A 34 0.31 -5.92 -33.04
C VAL A 34 -0.61 -7.13 -33.23
N LEU A 35 -0.13 -8.21 -33.84
CA LEU A 35 -0.92 -9.44 -34.02
C LEU A 35 -1.29 -10.09 -32.69
N ALA A 36 -0.35 -10.18 -31.75
CA ALA A 36 -0.61 -10.73 -30.42
C ALA A 36 -1.67 -9.91 -29.67
N ALA A 37 -1.60 -8.58 -29.77
CA ALA A 37 -2.57 -7.69 -29.15
C ALA A 37 -3.98 -7.82 -29.77
N VAL A 38 -4.08 -7.86 -31.11
CA VAL A 38 -5.37 -8.06 -31.80
C VAL A 38 -5.99 -9.41 -31.48
N LEU A 39 -5.20 -10.49 -31.49
CA LEU A 39 -5.70 -11.84 -31.16
C LEU A 39 -6.04 -12.01 -29.68
N GLY A 40 -5.50 -11.13 -28.82
CA GLY A 40 -5.89 -10.99 -27.43
C GLY A 40 -7.24 -10.28 -27.26
N GLU A 41 -7.47 -9.19 -28.00
CA GLU A 41 -8.73 -8.42 -27.96
C GLU A 41 -9.88 -9.11 -28.73
N ARG A 42 -9.55 -9.84 -29.80
CA ARG A 42 -10.49 -10.55 -30.68
C ARG A 42 -10.06 -12.00 -30.93
N PRO A 43 -10.24 -12.90 -29.94
CA PRO A 43 -9.89 -14.31 -30.08
C PRO A 43 -10.64 -15.05 -31.20
N ASP A 44 -11.80 -14.54 -31.60
CA ASP A 44 -12.62 -15.04 -32.71
C ASP A 44 -11.92 -14.96 -34.07
N LEU A 45 -10.88 -14.14 -34.21
CA LEU A 45 -10.11 -13.99 -35.45
C LEU A 45 -8.99 -15.03 -35.62
N ARG A 46 -8.75 -15.90 -34.63
CA ARG A 46 -7.70 -16.94 -34.68
C ARG A 46 -7.77 -17.86 -35.91
N PRO A 47 -8.95 -18.31 -36.39
CA PRO A 47 -9.03 -19.14 -37.60
C PRO A 47 -8.55 -18.43 -38.88
N ARG A 48 -8.50 -17.09 -38.88
CA ARG A 48 -8.07 -16.25 -40.00
C ARG A 48 -6.70 -15.61 -39.79
N ALA A 49 -5.87 -16.18 -38.91
CA ALA A 49 -4.59 -15.60 -38.49
C ALA A 49 -3.62 -15.30 -39.66
N ARG A 50 -3.64 -16.09 -40.75
CA ARG A 50 -2.80 -15.83 -41.93
C ARG A 50 -3.19 -14.55 -42.67
N GLU A 51 -4.49 -14.36 -42.92
CA GLU A 51 -5.04 -13.16 -43.55
C GLU A 51 -4.83 -11.93 -42.67
N LEU A 52 -5.03 -12.09 -41.35
CA LEU A 52 -4.76 -11.05 -40.37
C LEU A 52 -3.27 -10.64 -40.35
N ALA A 53 -2.35 -11.60 -40.51
CA ALA A 53 -0.91 -11.33 -40.55
C ALA A 53 -0.46 -10.53 -41.78
N GLU A 54 -1.11 -10.72 -42.93
CA GLU A 54 -0.86 -9.91 -44.12
C GLU A 54 -1.37 -8.48 -43.95
N LEU A 55 -2.59 -8.33 -43.43
CA LEU A 55 -3.18 -7.02 -43.17
C LEU A 55 -2.43 -6.25 -42.08
N ALA A 56 -1.99 -6.93 -41.02
CA ALA A 56 -1.19 -6.34 -39.96
C ALA A 56 0.17 -5.85 -40.46
N ARG A 57 0.81 -6.56 -41.39
CA ARG A 57 2.05 -6.11 -42.03
C ARG A 57 1.84 -4.79 -42.78
N GLN A 58 0.81 -4.72 -43.60
CA GLN A 58 0.48 -3.50 -44.36
C GLN A 58 0.24 -2.31 -43.43
N VAL A 59 -0.59 -2.50 -42.40
CA VAL A 59 -0.92 -1.44 -41.44
C VAL A 59 0.31 -1.00 -40.62
N VAL A 60 1.15 -1.94 -40.19
CA VAL A 60 2.39 -1.62 -39.46
C VAL A 60 3.36 -0.85 -40.35
N ASP A 61 3.50 -1.22 -41.62
CA ASP A 61 4.35 -0.49 -42.57
C ASP A 61 3.84 0.93 -42.82
N GLU A 62 2.52 1.13 -42.89
CA GLU A 62 1.92 2.47 -42.99
C GLU A 62 2.17 3.31 -41.75
N VAL A 63 1.95 2.75 -40.56
CA VAL A 63 2.19 3.44 -39.28
C VAL A 63 3.67 3.80 -39.11
N ASN A 64 4.58 2.91 -39.52
CA ASN A 64 6.03 3.13 -39.44
C ASN A 64 6.55 4.18 -40.44
N LYS A 65 5.75 4.58 -41.45
CA LYS A 65 6.07 5.70 -42.35
C LYS A 65 5.72 7.07 -41.75
N LEU A 66 4.89 7.11 -40.71
CA LEU A 66 4.50 8.35 -40.05
C LEU A 66 5.60 8.81 -39.08
N SER A 67 5.77 10.13 -38.93
CA SER A 67 6.61 10.69 -37.87
C SER A 67 5.99 10.42 -36.49
N PRO A 68 6.78 10.39 -35.40
CA PRO A 68 6.25 10.24 -34.05
C PRO A 68 5.16 11.28 -33.69
N GLU A 69 5.27 12.52 -34.18
CA GLU A 69 4.25 13.56 -34.01
C GLU A 69 2.97 13.25 -34.77
N GLN A 70 3.07 12.71 -35.99
CA GLN A 70 1.92 12.30 -36.80
C GLN A 70 1.21 11.10 -36.17
N GLN A 71 1.95 10.10 -35.70
CA GLN A 71 1.41 8.94 -34.99
C GLN A 71 0.64 9.37 -33.74
N ARG A 72 1.20 10.30 -32.97
CA ARG A 72 0.56 10.84 -31.76
C ARG A 72 -0.72 11.61 -32.08
N LYS A 73 -0.69 12.48 -33.10
CA LYS A 73 -1.89 13.23 -33.53
C LYS A 73 -3.01 12.31 -34.00
N GLU A 74 -2.67 11.23 -34.70
CA GLU A 74 -3.64 10.23 -35.15
C GLU A 74 -4.23 9.44 -33.98
N LEU A 75 -3.42 9.07 -32.99
CA LEU A 75 -3.89 8.45 -31.74
C LEU A 75 -4.83 9.35 -30.93
N GLU A 76 -4.53 10.64 -30.85
CA GLU A 76 -5.38 11.63 -30.18
C GLU A 76 -6.74 11.79 -30.88
N LEU A 77 -6.78 11.74 -32.22
CA LEU A 77 -8.02 11.76 -33.01
C LEU A 77 -8.87 10.49 -32.80
N ILE A 78 -8.26 9.34 -32.53
CA ILE A 78 -8.95 8.07 -32.24
C ILE A 78 -9.52 8.05 -30.80
N GLY A 79 -9.21 9.05 -29.97
CA GLY A 79 -9.77 9.22 -28.63
C GLY A 79 -9.17 8.30 -27.56
N GLU A 80 -8.03 7.65 -27.82
CA GLU A 80 -7.31 6.90 -26.79
C GLU A 80 -6.48 7.84 -25.91
N ALA A 81 -6.70 7.80 -24.59
CA ALA A 81 -5.85 8.47 -23.62
C ALA A 81 -4.45 7.83 -23.65
N LEU A 82 -3.48 8.52 -24.28
CA LEU A 82 -2.08 8.11 -24.25
C LEU A 82 -1.53 8.29 -22.84
N GLU A 83 -1.29 7.18 -22.13
CA GLU A 83 -0.47 7.19 -20.93
C GLU A 83 0.91 7.74 -21.31
N GLN A 84 1.22 8.95 -20.83
CA GLN A 84 2.55 9.51 -20.97
C GLN A 84 3.52 8.64 -20.17
N LYS A 85 4.26 7.75 -20.83
CA LYS A 85 5.56 7.31 -20.33
C LYS A 85 6.46 8.53 -20.31
N ARG A 86 6.53 9.20 -19.16
CA ARG A 86 7.60 10.17 -18.90
C ARG A 86 8.94 9.47 -19.18
N PRO A 87 9.89 10.15 -19.87
CA PRO A 87 11.24 9.63 -20.00
C PRO A 87 11.76 9.22 -18.63
N SER A 88 12.49 8.10 -18.56
CA SER A 88 13.21 7.70 -17.36
C SER A 88 14.34 8.68 -17.11
N GLU A 89 14.03 9.82 -16.52
CA GLU A 89 15.01 10.65 -15.87
C GLU A 89 15.65 9.84 -14.74
N ALA A 90 16.94 10.10 -14.50
CA ALA A 90 17.82 9.58 -13.46
C ALA A 90 17.11 9.24 -12.13
N PRO A 91 17.66 8.34 -11.27
CA PRO A 91 17.03 7.99 -10.00
C PRO A 91 16.49 9.24 -9.30
N LYS A 92 15.16 9.33 -9.20
CA LYS A 92 14.46 10.53 -8.73
C LYS A 92 14.81 10.74 -7.27
N SER A 93 15.89 11.45 -7.00
CA SER A 93 16.23 11.92 -5.67
C SER A 93 15.10 12.82 -5.17
N LEU A 94 14.76 12.70 -3.89
CA LEU A 94 13.82 13.62 -3.26
C LEU A 94 14.27 15.08 -3.48
N PRO A 95 13.35 16.02 -3.72
CA PRO A 95 13.71 17.43 -3.89
C PRO A 95 14.33 17.98 -2.62
N GLN A 96 15.20 18.99 -2.74
CA GLN A 96 15.82 19.63 -1.57
C GLN A 96 14.76 20.27 -0.66
N LEU A 97 15.05 20.27 0.64
CA LEU A 97 14.21 20.92 1.63
C LEU A 97 14.49 22.42 1.67
N PRO A 98 13.46 23.28 1.70
CA PRO A 98 13.66 24.72 1.81
C PRO A 98 14.28 25.09 3.15
N ASN A 99 15.31 25.95 3.16
CA ASN A 99 16.00 26.40 4.37
C ASN A 99 16.63 25.28 5.21
N ALA A 100 16.90 24.11 4.61
CA ALA A 100 17.56 23.03 5.32
C ALA A 100 19.05 23.30 5.52
N VAL A 101 19.48 23.14 6.76
CA VAL A 101 20.90 23.18 7.15
C VAL A 101 21.29 21.78 7.58
N GLU A 102 22.32 21.23 6.94
CA GLU A 102 22.84 19.90 7.26
C GLU A 102 23.22 19.81 8.75
N GLY A 103 22.94 18.68 9.38
CA GLY A 103 23.12 18.44 10.82
C GLY A 103 22.04 19.06 11.72
N HIS A 104 21.21 19.98 11.19
CA HIS A 104 20.24 20.74 11.99
C HIS A 104 18.79 20.46 11.60
N VAL A 105 18.55 19.68 10.55
CA VAL A 105 17.18 19.27 10.16
C VAL A 105 16.61 18.36 11.24
N VAL A 106 15.51 18.78 11.85
CA VAL A 106 14.65 17.95 12.70
C VAL A 106 13.30 17.78 12.02
N THR A 107 12.96 16.54 11.67
CA THR A 107 11.64 16.15 11.16
C THR A 107 10.86 15.39 12.23
N ARG A 108 9.58 15.11 11.97
CA ARG A 108 8.79 14.19 12.80
C ARG A 108 7.79 13.37 12.02
N PHE A 109 7.48 12.20 12.55
CA PHE A 109 6.24 11.48 12.27
C PHE A 109 5.35 11.56 13.50
N ALA A 110 4.12 12.05 13.31
CA ALA A 110 3.21 12.33 14.41
C ALA A 110 1.86 11.63 14.21
N PRO A 111 1.76 10.31 14.50
CA PRO A 111 0.52 9.56 14.33
C PRO A 111 -0.42 9.74 15.54
N ASN A 112 -1.73 9.76 15.28
CA ASN A 112 -2.71 9.45 16.32
C ASN A 112 -2.65 7.93 16.61
N PRO A 113 -2.51 7.50 17.87
CA PRO A 113 -2.55 6.09 18.26
C PRO A 113 -3.99 5.56 18.36
N ASP A 114 -4.88 5.98 17.48
CA ASP A 114 -6.28 5.55 17.44
C ASP A 114 -6.47 4.23 16.67
N PHE A 115 -5.45 3.80 15.92
CA PHE A 115 -5.45 2.57 15.10
C PHE A 115 -4.06 2.32 14.50
N VAL A 116 -3.84 1.14 13.91
CA VAL A 116 -2.62 0.85 13.10
C VAL A 116 -2.46 1.80 11.92
N ILE A 117 -1.23 1.95 11.43
CA ILE A 117 -0.95 2.76 10.24
C ILE A 117 -1.19 1.96 8.94
N HIS A 118 -1.48 2.69 7.88
CA HIS A 118 -1.59 2.17 6.53
C HIS A 118 -0.60 2.87 5.60
N ILE A 119 -0.44 2.37 4.37
CA ILE A 119 0.56 2.89 3.41
C ILE A 119 0.47 4.42 3.20
N GLY A 120 -0.75 4.99 3.24
CA GLY A 120 -0.95 6.44 3.21
C GLY A 120 -0.30 7.20 4.37
N ASN A 121 -0.38 6.70 5.60
CA ASN A 121 0.26 7.30 6.79
C ASN A 121 1.73 6.90 6.91
N ALA A 122 2.15 5.79 6.30
CA ALA A 122 3.57 5.46 6.18
C ALA A 122 4.33 6.43 5.26
N ARG A 123 3.64 7.11 4.32
CA ARG A 123 4.27 8.11 3.44
C ARG A 123 4.93 9.27 4.20
N PRO A 124 4.24 10.04 5.07
CA PRO A 124 4.91 11.04 5.89
C PRO A 124 6.01 10.44 6.78
N ALA A 125 5.81 9.23 7.32
CA ALA A 125 6.82 8.59 8.16
C ALA A 125 8.13 8.32 7.41
N ILE A 126 8.04 7.67 6.24
CA ILE A 126 9.19 7.35 5.39
C ILE A 126 9.84 8.63 4.88
N LEU A 127 9.06 9.60 4.39
CA LEU A 127 9.63 10.85 3.89
C LEU A 127 10.35 11.63 5.00
N SER A 128 9.75 11.77 6.18
CA SER A 128 10.40 12.42 7.34
C SER A 128 11.70 11.72 7.72
N TYR A 129 11.72 10.38 7.72
CA TYR A 129 12.91 9.60 8.01
C TYR A 129 14.00 9.82 6.97
N GLU A 130 13.67 9.68 5.68
CA GLU A 130 14.63 9.79 4.59
C GLU A 130 15.23 11.20 4.52
N TYR A 131 14.43 12.24 4.72
CA TYR A 131 14.93 13.60 4.79
C TYR A 131 15.85 13.85 5.99
N ALA A 132 15.51 13.35 7.19
CA ALA A 132 16.41 13.43 8.33
C ALA A 132 17.75 12.76 8.00
N ARG A 133 17.75 11.61 7.32
CA ARG A 133 18.98 10.91 6.92
C ARG A 133 19.79 11.66 5.86
N ILE A 134 19.13 12.19 4.82
CA ILE A 134 19.78 12.96 3.74
C ILE A 134 20.53 14.17 4.33
N TYR A 135 19.94 14.86 5.30
CA TYR A 135 20.51 16.06 5.91
C TYR A 135 21.26 15.79 7.22
N LYS A 136 21.59 14.53 7.54
CA LYS A 136 22.28 14.13 8.80
C LYS A 136 21.62 14.72 10.06
N GLY A 137 20.31 14.87 10.02
CA GLY A 137 19.49 15.43 11.06
C GLY A 137 18.84 14.36 11.93
N LYS A 138 17.79 14.76 12.65
CA LYS A 138 17.02 13.90 13.56
C LYS A 138 15.58 13.70 13.10
N MET A 139 14.99 12.59 13.49
CA MET A 139 13.56 12.31 13.35
C MET A 139 12.93 12.05 14.73
N VAL A 140 11.87 12.80 15.04
CA VAL A 140 11.05 12.60 16.24
C VAL A 140 9.85 11.70 15.91
N LEU A 141 9.53 10.76 16.81
CA LEU A 141 8.24 10.08 16.84
C LEU A 141 7.37 10.72 17.93
N ARG A 142 6.21 11.26 17.57
CA ARG A 142 5.29 11.88 18.55
C ARG A 142 3.88 11.29 18.44
N PHE A 143 3.42 10.60 19.46
CA PHE A 143 2.03 10.15 19.51
C PHE A 143 1.10 11.30 19.87
N GLU A 144 0.21 11.64 18.93
CA GLU A 144 -0.78 12.72 19.10
C GLU A 144 -2.08 12.12 19.66
N ASP A 145 -2.17 12.07 20.98
CA ASP A 145 -3.22 11.35 21.72
C ASP A 145 -4.14 12.27 22.54
N THR A 146 -4.23 13.56 22.19
CA THR A 146 -4.94 14.58 22.97
C THR A 146 -6.46 14.63 22.77
N ASP A 147 -7.05 13.65 22.07
CA ASP A 147 -8.49 13.55 21.87
C ASP A 147 -9.04 12.21 22.40
N PRO A 148 -9.35 12.14 23.71
CA PRO A 148 -9.89 10.92 24.32
C PRO A 148 -11.32 10.59 23.86
N ARG A 149 -12.03 11.52 23.19
CA ARG A 149 -13.45 11.37 22.84
C ARG A 149 -13.68 10.89 21.40
N THR A 150 -13.11 11.58 20.41
CA THR A 150 -13.42 11.32 18.99
C THR A 150 -12.35 10.49 18.28
N LYS A 151 -11.11 10.61 18.75
CA LYS A 151 -9.94 9.86 18.27
C LYS A 151 -9.32 9.07 19.42
N THR A 152 -10.19 8.41 20.18
CA THR A 152 -9.83 7.67 21.39
C THR A 152 -8.62 6.78 21.11
N PRO A 153 -7.50 7.03 21.82
CA PRO A 153 -6.30 6.23 21.70
C PRO A 153 -6.57 4.76 22.03
N MET A 154 -5.83 3.87 21.40
CA MET A 154 -5.81 2.44 21.71
C MET A 154 -4.45 2.12 22.30
N LYS A 155 -4.42 1.52 23.49
CA LYS A 155 -3.17 1.26 24.21
C LYS A 155 -2.20 0.40 23.40
N GLU A 156 -2.73 -0.56 22.66
CA GLU A 156 -1.96 -1.46 21.79
C GLU A 156 -1.43 -0.75 20.54
N ALA A 157 -2.11 0.30 20.06
CA ALA A 157 -1.71 0.98 18.84
C ALA A 157 -0.36 1.69 18.97
N TYR A 158 0.05 2.10 20.18
CA TYR A 158 1.39 2.64 20.41
C TYR A 158 2.47 1.65 19.98
N ASP A 159 2.37 0.41 20.45
CA ASP A 159 3.36 -0.63 20.17
C ASP A 159 3.25 -1.16 18.74
N LEU A 160 2.03 -1.33 18.22
CA LEU A 160 1.81 -1.77 16.83
C LEU A 160 2.36 -0.75 15.82
N ILE A 161 2.18 0.56 16.05
CA ILE A 161 2.75 1.59 15.19
C ILE A 161 4.27 1.56 15.25
N LYS A 162 4.87 1.42 16.45
CA LYS A 162 6.34 1.29 16.60
C LYS A 162 6.86 0.05 15.87
N GLU A 163 6.13 -1.06 15.92
CA GLU A 163 6.47 -2.29 15.21
C GLU A 163 6.43 -2.08 13.69
N ASP A 164 5.37 -1.47 13.16
CA ASP A 164 5.24 -1.15 11.74
C ASP A 164 6.36 -0.22 11.26
N LEU A 165 6.71 0.81 12.03
CA LEU A 165 7.82 1.73 11.71
C LEU A 165 9.17 1.01 11.68
N ARG A 166 9.47 0.17 12.69
CA ARG A 166 10.70 -0.62 12.72
C ARG A 166 10.77 -1.61 11.57
N TRP A 167 9.65 -2.24 11.22
CA TRP A 167 9.56 -3.14 10.08
C TRP A 167 9.81 -2.43 8.75
N LEU A 168 9.34 -1.18 8.60
CA LEU A 168 9.68 -0.30 7.48
C LEU A 168 11.15 0.18 7.50
N GLY A 169 11.94 -0.21 8.50
CA GLY A 169 13.33 0.20 8.66
C GLY A 169 13.49 1.67 9.05
N ILE A 170 12.48 2.24 9.73
CA ILE A 170 12.52 3.59 10.30
C ILE A 170 13.05 3.49 11.73
N LYS A 171 14.00 4.37 12.05
CA LYS A 171 14.53 4.57 13.39
C LYS A 171 14.33 6.05 13.74
N TRP A 172 13.78 6.33 14.92
CA TRP A 172 13.60 7.68 15.43
C TRP A 172 14.60 7.94 16.55
N ASP A 173 14.98 9.21 16.72
CA ASP A 173 15.98 9.65 17.69
C ASP A 173 15.35 9.98 19.04
N GLU A 174 14.11 10.49 19.01
CA GLU A 174 13.37 10.91 20.21
C GLU A 174 11.90 10.47 20.09
N GLU A 175 11.29 10.13 21.24
CA GLU A 175 9.90 9.66 21.33
C GLU A 175 9.13 10.46 22.37
N TYR A 176 7.93 10.92 22.02
CA TYR A 176 7.06 11.69 22.90
C TYR A 176 5.59 11.23 22.79
N ILE A 177 4.85 11.39 23.89
CA ILE A 177 3.41 11.16 23.98
C ILE A 177 2.78 12.46 24.50
N GLN A 178 1.81 13.03 23.78
CA GLN A 178 1.28 14.36 24.08
C GLN A 178 0.49 14.40 25.40
N SER A 179 -0.29 13.36 25.71
CA SER A 179 -1.04 13.28 26.98
C SER A 179 -0.14 13.27 28.22
N LEU A 180 1.15 12.95 28.09
CA LEU A 180 2.13 13.03 29.18
C LEU A 180 2.76 14.43 29.31
N ARG A 181 2.34 15.39 28.49
CA ARG A 181 2.86 16.76 28.41
C ARG A 181 1.80 17.82 28.72
N MET A 182 0.68 17.43 29.33
CA MET A 182 -0.45 18.31 29.62
C MET A 182 -0.06 19.56 30.40
N GLU A 183 0.83 19.44 31.40
CA GLU A 183 1.33 20.59 32.16
C GLU A 183 2.03 21.63 31.27
N LYS A 184 2.76 21.19 30.24
CA LYS A 184 3.40 22.10 29.28
C LYS A 184 2.38 22.83 28.42
N PHE A 185 1.28 22.17 28.04
CA PHE A 185 0.20 22.84 27.33
C PHE A 185 -0.51 23.87 28.22
N TYR A 186 -0.70 23.59 29.51
CA TYR A 186 -1.30 24.55 30.44
C TYR A 186 -0.38 25.75 30.71
N GLU A 187 0.93 25.54 30.88
CA GLU A 187 1.92 26.60 31.00
C GLU A 187 1.85 27.57 29.81
N ILE A 188 1.90 27.04 28.58
CA ILE A 188 1.82 27.87 27.37
C ILE A 188 0.43 28.50 27.19
N ALA A 189 -0.64 27.83 27.60
CA ALA A 189 -1.99 28.41 27.52
C ALA A 189 -2.14 29.62 28.45
N ARG A 190 -1.61 29.56 29.68
CA ARG A 190 -1.56 30.71 30.59
C ARG A 190 -0.78 31.86 30.00
N GLU A 191 0.40 31.58 29.46
CA GLU A 191 1.23 32.60 28.83
C GLU A 191 0.52 33.25 27.61
N ALA A 192 -0.22 32.47 26.82
CA ALA A 192 -1.04 33.01 25.72
C ALA A 192 -2.16 33.94 26.22
N LEU A 193 -2.79 33.61 27.36
CA LEU A 193 -3.84 34.43 27.98
C LEU A 193 -3.24 35.73 28.56
N GLU A 194 -2.10 35.65 29.24
CA GLU A 194 -1.34 36.78 29.78
C GLU A 194 -0.91 37.76 28.68
N ARG A 195 -0.40 37.25 27.57
CA ARG A 195 -0.01 38.04 26.39
C ARG A 195 -1.22 38.59 25.62
N GLY A 196 -2.44 38.23 26.00
CA GLY A 196 -3.67 38.64 25.33
C GLY A 196 -3.89 38.00 23.95
N CYS A 197 -3.13 36.95 23.61
CA CYS A 197 -3.23 36.20 22.36
C CYS A 197 -4.37 35.17 22.38
N ALA A 198 -4.82 34.76 23.56
CA ALA A 198 -5.94 33.84 23.74
C ALA A 198 -6.99 34.44 24.68
N TYR A 199 -8.15 33.83 24.76
CA TYR A 199 -9.20 34.18 25.72
C TYR A 199 -10.07 32.95 26.06
N VAL A 200 -10.64 32.95 27.26
CA VAL A 200 -11.67 32.01 27.68
C VAL A 200 -13.02 32.47 27.15
N ASP A 201 -13.73 31.56 26.47
CA ASP A 201 -15.05 31.77 25.90
C ASP A 201 -16.09 30.96 26.69
N LEU A 202 -17.05 31.68 27.27
CA LEU A 202 -18.21 31.14 27.99
C LEU A 202 -19.53 31.37 27.23
N GLY A 203 -19.47 31.87 25.98
CA GLY A 203 -20.64 32.31 25.22
C GLY A 203 -21.26 31.24 24.32
N GLY A 204 -20.64 30.06 24.23
CA GLY A 204 -21.16 28.92 23.47
C GLY A 204 -21.54 29.29 22.02
N ASP A 205 -22.81 29.10 21.68
CA ASP A 205 -23.33 29.35 20.32
C ASP A 205 -23.39 30.84 19.95
N GLU A 206 -23.53 31.76 20.90
CA GLU A 206 -23.51 33.20 20.62
C GLU A 206 -22.12 33.62 20.11
N THR A 207 -21.06 33.15 20.77
CA THR A 207 -19.68 33.38 20.34
C THR A 207 -19.43 32.77 18.96
N LYS A 208 -19.90 31.53 18.70
CA LYS A 208 -19.75 30.92 17.36
C LYS A 208 -20.40 31.76 16.25
N LYS A 209 -21.60 32.32 16.50
CA LYS A 209 -22.29 33.20 15.54
C LYS A 209 -21.53 34.50 15.31
N ALA A 210 -21.03 35.13 16.38
CA ALA A 210 -20.22 36.35 16.27
C ALA A 210 -18.95 36.12 15.44
N ILE A 211 -18.20 35.06 15.74
CA ILE A 211 -16.98 34.69 14.99
C ILE A 211 -17.30 34.43 13.51
N ALA A 212 -18.40 33.71 13.23
CA ALA A 212 -18.81 33.39 11.86
C ALA A 212 -19.19 34.65 11.05
N SER A 213 -19.79 35.67 11.69
CA SER A 213 -20.11 36.96 11.04
C SER A 213 -18.94 37.95 11.04
N GLY A 214 -17.83 37.64 11.72
CA GLY A 214 -16.68 38.54 11.88
C GLY A 214 -16.88 39.62 12.96
N ALA A 215 -17.93 39.50 13.77
CA ALA A 215 -18.16 40.37 14.92
C ALA A 215 -17.29 39.94 16.12
N GLU A 216 -16.96 40.91 16.97
CA GLU A 216 -16.16 40.65 18.18
C GLU A 216 -16.97 39.88 19.24
N PRO A 217 -16.49 38.70 19.68
CA PRO A 217 -17.11 37.95 20.76
C PRO A 217 -17.05 38.66 22.11
N LYS A 218 -18.11 38.51 22.92
CA LYS A 218 -18.29 39.14 24.24
C LYS A 218 -17.07 39.02 25.18
N TYR A 219 -16.45 37.85 25.23
CA TYR A 219 -15.37 37.55 26.18
C TYR A 219 -13.95 37.84 25.64
N ARG A 220 -13.83 38.21 24.35
CA ARG A 220 -12.54 38.37 23.67
C ARG A 220 -11.70 39.53 24.21
N SER A 221 -12.34 40.56 24.73
CA SER A 221 -11.72 41.78 25.26
C SER A 221 -11.57 41.80 26.78
N MET A 222 -11.98 40.75 27.49
CA MET A 222 -11.81 40.67 28.95
C MET A 222 -10.32 40.69 29.33
N PRO A 223 -9.95 41.36 30.45
CA PRO A 223 -8.57 41.58 30.84
C PRO A 223 -7.88 40.27 31.25
N PRO A 224 -6.53 40.17 31.12
CA PRO A 224 -5.78 38.94 31.39
C PRO A 224 -6.07 38.29 32.75
N GLU A 225 -6.28 39.09 33.80
CA GLU A 225 -6.57 38.60 35.15
C GLU A 225 -7.87 37.79 35.17
N TRP A 226 -8.91 38.29 34.48
CA TRP A 226 -10.18 37.57 34.33
C TRP A 226 -10.00 36.29 33.51
N GLN A 227 -9.20 36.34 32.44
CA GLN A 227 -8.92 35.18 31.59
C GLN A 227 -8.24 34.05 32.38
N LEU A 228 -7.25 34.40 33.20
CA LEU A 228 -6.52 33.47 34.04
C LEU A 228 -7.42 32.87 35.12
N GLU A 229 -8.24 33.70 35.78
CA GLU A 229 -9.23 33.23 36.75
C GLU A 229 -10.17 32.21 36.11
N GLN A 230 -10.76 32.50 34.95
CA GLN A 230 -11.67 31.55 34.31
C GLN A 230 -10.94 30.29 33.84
N PHE A 231 -9.67 30.39 33.41
CA PHE A 231 -8.87 29.23 33.05
C PHE A 231 -8.57 28.33 34.27
N ASP A 232 -8.29 28.91 35.44
CA ASP A 232 -8.16 28.16 36.71
C ASP A 232 -9.43 27.40 37.04
N ARG A 233 -10.59 28.03 36.88
CA ARG A 233 -11.90 27.41 37.07
C ARG A 233 -12.16 26.26 36.09
N MET A 234 -11.73 26.40 34.82
CA MET A 234 -11.75 25.30 33.85
C MET A 234 -10.91 24.11 34.31
N LEU A 235 -9.70 24.35 34.83
CA LEU A 235 -8.82 23.28 35.33
C LEU A 235 -9.32 22.65 36.64
N ALA A 236 -10.04 23.42 37.45
CA ALA A 236 -10.67 22.96 38.68
C ALA A 236 -11.96 22.14 38.46
N GLY A 237 -12.48 22.09 37.22
CA GLY A 237 -13.69 21.34 36.89
C GLY A 237 -14.98 22.06 37.25
N GLU A 238 -14.96 23.40 37.34
CA GLU A 238 -16.16 24.19 37.62
C GLU A 238 -17.09 24.39 36.41
N TYR A 239 -16.70 23.88 35.24
CA TYR A 239 -17.47 23.95 33.99
C TYR A 239 -17.64 22.56 33.40
N GLU A 240 -18.81 22.32 32.82
CA GLU A 240 -19.10 21.10 32.08
C GLU A 240 -18.62 21.16 30.63
N GLU A 241 -18.67 20.00 29.95
CA GLU A 241 -18.26 19.90 28.55
C GLU A 241 -19.13 20.81 27.66
N GLY A 242 -18.47 21.75 26.97
CA GLY A 242 -19.10 22.71 26.06
C GLY A 242 -19.44 24.06 26.70
N GLU A 243 -19.32 24.21 28.02
CA GLU A 243 -19.59 25.47 28.71
C GLU A 243 -18.43 26.47 28.63
N ALA A 244 -17.20 25.97 28.60
CA ALA A 244 -16.00 26.80 28.50
C ALA A 244 -14.96 26.23 27.53
N VAL A 245 -14.35 27.11 26.74
CA VAL A 245 -13.23 26.78 25.84
C VAL A 245 -12.20 27.91 25.85
N VAL A 246 -10.93 27.59 25.63
CA VAL A 246 -9.91 28.61 25.32
C VAL A 246 -9.85 28.77 23.81
N ARG A 247 -9.93 29.99 23.32
CA ARG A 247 -9.78 30.34 21.89
C ARG A 247 -8.51 31.13 21.66
N PHE A 248 -7.85 30.87 20.54
CA PHE A 248 -6.70 31.66 20.12
C PHE A 248 -7.18 32.83 19.26
N LYS A 249 -6.86 34.07 19.63
CA LYS A 249 -7.26 35.26 18.88
C LYS A 249 -6.56 35.28 17.53
N THR A 250 -7.35 35.41 16.48
CA THR A 250 -6.88 35.55 15.11
C THR A 250 -7.56 36.74 14.44
N ASP A 251 -7.37 36.89 13.14
CA ASP A 251 -8.10 37.86 12.34
C ASP A 251 -9.56 37.43 12.14
N LEU A 252 -10.50 38.15 12.77
CA LEU A 252 -11.94 37.91 12.62
C LEU A 252 -12.45 38.21 11.20
N SER A 253 -11.69 38.93 10.39
CA SER A 253 -12.00 39.17 8.97
C SER A 253 -11.46 38.09 8.03
N HIS A 254 -10.72 37.10 8.55
CA HIS A 254 -10.08 36.05 7.74
C HIS A 254 -11.10 35.37 6.81
N PRO A 255 -10.79 35.15 5.51
CA PRO A 255 -11.77 34.64 4.54
C PRO A 255 -12.27 33.24 4.87
N ASN A 256 -11.45 32.42 5.55
CA ASN A 256 -11.85 31.11 6.03
C ASN A 256 -12.37 31.20 7.48
N PRO A 257 -13.67 31.00 7.75
CA PRO A 257 -14.26 31.11 9.08
C PRO A 257 -13.66 30.13 10.09
N SER A 258 -13.13 28.99 9.63
CA SER A 258 -12.55 28.00 10.55
C SER A 258 -11.24 28.47 11.20
N VAL A 259 -10.59 29.49 10.64
CA VAL A 259 -9.35 30.11 11.16
C VAL A 259 -9.65 31.23 12.14
N ARG A 260 -10.86 31.78 12.13
CA ARG A 260 -11.28 32.85 13.05
C ARG A 260 -11.43 32.28 14.46
N ASP A 261 -10.74 32.87 15.43
CA ASP A 261 -10.80 32.57 16.86
C ASP A 261 -11.05 31.09 17.18
N TRP A 262 -10.18 30.22 16.63
CA TRP A 262 -10.31 28.77 16.72
C TRP A 262 -10.04 28.28 18.15
N VAL A 263 -10.68 27.17 18.51
CA VAL A 263 -10.59 26.59 19.87
C VAL A 263 -9.21 25.95 20.08
N ALA A 264 -8.45 26.45 21.06
CA ALA A 264 -7.14 25.95 21.47
C ALA A 264 -7.22 24.88 22.56
N LEU A 265 -8.10 25.04 23.55
CA LEU A 265 -8.37 24.03 24.57
C LEU A 265 -9.87 23.89 24.79
N ARG A 266 -10.32 22.68 25.12
CA ARG A 266 -11.73 22.37 25.40
C ARG A 266 -11.85 21.45 26.61
N ILE A 267 -12.97 21.53 27.30
CA ILE A 267 -13.33 20.55 28.34
C ILE A 267 -13.82 19.28 27.66
N VAL A 268 -13.45 18.12 28.20
CA VAL A 268 -13.96 16.82 27.80
C VAL A 268 -14.45 16.10 29.05
N ASP A 269 -15.63 15.50 28.99
CA ASP A 269 -16.10 14.59 30.03
C ASP A 269 -15.23 13.31 30.04
N THR A 270 -14.23 13.32 30.91
CA THR A 270 -13.29 12.20 31.09
C THR A 270 -13.77 11.12 32.04
N GLU A 271 -14.94 11.27 32.67
CA GLU A 271 -15.59 10.15 33.37
C GLU A 271 -16.19 9.20 32.35
N SER A 272 -16.91 9.74 31.37
CA SER A 272 -17.46 8.95 30.24
C SER A 272 -16.41 8.56 29.20
N HIS A 273 -15.36 9.38 29.05
CA HIS A 273 -14.30 9.17 28.05
C HIS A 273 -12.89 9.23 28.68
N PRO A 274 -12.55 8.29 29.58
CA PRO A 274 -11.23 8.29 30.23
C PRO A 274 -10.12 8.07 29.20
N HIS A 275 -9.03 8.82 29.33
CA HIS A 275 -7.88 8.64 28.45
C HIS A 275 -7.12 7.35 28.83
N PRO A 276 -6.72 6.49 27.87
CA PRO A 276 -6.13 5.18 28.19
C PRO A 276 -4.84 5.20 29.01
N LEU A 277 -4.09 6.30 28.99
CA LEU A 277 -2.82 6.43 29.72
C LEU A 277 -2.93 7.29 30.98
N THR A 278 -3.83 8.28 30.98
CA THR A 278 -3.91 9.29 32.04
C THR A 278 -5.23 9.25 32.81
N GLY A 279 -6.13 8.34 32.45
CA GLY A 279 -7.48 8.24 33.03
C GLY A 279 -8.23 9.57 32.92
N SER A 280 -8.87 9.94 34.02
CA SER A 280 -9.64 11.18 34.18
C SER A 280 -8.83 12.30 34.86
N LYS A 281 -7.49 12.19 34.89
CA LYS A 281 -6.61 13.19 35.54
C LYS A 281 -6.76 14.59 34.93
N TYR A 282 -6.98 14.65 33.62
CA TYR A 282 -7.02 15.91 32.87
C TYR A 282 -8.39 16.08 32.24
N ILE A 283 -9.04 17.22 32.50
CA ILE A 283 -10.37 17.57 31.99
C ILE A 283 -10.31 18.59 30.85
N VAL A 284 -9.32 19.49 30.86
CA VAL A 284 -9.11 20.48 29.80
C VAL A 284 -8.07 19.95 28.82
N TRP A 285 -8.48 19.64 27.60
CA TRP A 285 -7.63 19.04 26.57
C TRP A 285 -7.29 20.04 25.45
N PRO A 286 -6.01 20.12 25.03
CA PRO A 286 -5.62 20.95 23.90
C PRO A 286 -6.11 20.33 22.59
N THR A 287 -6.57 21.17 21.68
CA THR A 287 -6.90 20.76 20.31
C THR A 287 -5.63 20.61 19.47
N TYR A 288 -5.76 19.88 18.36
CA TYR A 288 -4.67 19.59 17.43
C TYR A 288 -3.76 20.79 17.11
N ASN A 289 -4.34 21.95 16.75
CA ASN A 289 -3.54 23.09 16.31
C ASN A 289 -2.69 23.69 17.43
N PHE A 290 -3.22 23.73 18.67
CA PHE A 290 -2.48 24.22 19.81
C PHE A 290 -1.37 23.24 20.21
N ALA A 291 -1.73 21.98 20.48
CA ALA A 291 -0.79 20.94 20.90
C ALA A 291 0.37 20.75 19.91
N VAL A 292 0.07 20.71 18.60
CA VAL A 292 1.09 20.55 17.55
C VAL A 292 2.03 21.74 17.47
N SER A 293 1.52 22.97 17.58
CA SER A 293 2.38 24.16 17.51
C SER A 293 3.34 24.23 18.69
N VAL A 294 2.83 23.96 19.89
CA VAL A 294 3.63 23.93 21.12
C VAL A 294 4.71 22.86 21.03
N ASP A 295 4.34 21.64 20.66
CA ASP A 295 5.31 20.55 20.60
C ASP A 295 6.29 20.65 19.43
N ASP A 296 5.86 21.11 18.26
CA ASP A 296 6.78 21.34 17.14
C ASP A 296 7.85 22.38 17.54
N HIS A 297 7.48 23.44 18.25
CA HIS A 297 8.45 24.41 18.78
C HIS A 297 9.37 23.80 19.85
N LEU A 298 8.80 23.21 20.91
CA LEU A 298 9.57 22.70 22.05
C LEU A 298 10.48 21.51 21.68
N MET A 299 10.12 20.74 20.65
CA MET A 299 10.92 19.63 20.13
C MET A 299 11.92 20.08 19.03
N GLY A 300 11.99 21.39 18.75
CA GLY A 300 12.90 21.94 17.75
C GLY A 300 12.63 21.45 16.33
N ILE A 301 11.37 21.12 16.01
CA ILE A 301 10.98 20.67 14.66
C ILE A 301 11.27 21.80 13.68
N THR A 302 12.03 21.49 12.64
CA THR A 302 12.40 22.44 11.59
C THR A 302 11.59 22.23 10.31
N HIS A 303 11.16 21.00 10.05
CA HIS A 303 10.48 20.62 8.81
C HIS A 303 9.30 19.68 9.10
N VAL A 304 8.13 20.12 8.66
CA VAL A 304 6.85 19.42 8.83
C VAL A 304 6.42 18.84 7.48
N LEU A 305 6.47 17.52 7.35
CA LEU A 305 5.99 16.78 6.18
C LEU A 305 4.61 16.17 6.46
N ARG A 306 3.57 16.58 5.72
CA ARG A 306 2.19 16.11 5.94
C ARG A 306 1.30 16.21 4.71
N GLY A 307 0.12 15.59 4.79
CA GLY A 307 -0.90 15.65 3.75
C GLY A 307 -1.44 17.08 3.53
N LYS A 308 -1.80 17.41 2.29
CA LYS A 308 -2.31 18.74 1.88
C LYS A 308 -3.58 19.18 2.61
N GLU A 309 -4.36 18.25 3.15
CA GLU A 309 -5.52 18.56 3.99
C GLU A 309 -5.18 19.37 5.24
N HIS A 310 -3.90 19.42 5.64
CA HIS A 310 -3.44 20.22 6.78
C HIS A 310 -2.97 21.64 6.40
N GLN A 311 -3.18 22.11 5.17
CA GLN A 311 -2.82 23.48 4.77
C GLN A 311 -3.50 24.53 5.65
N VAL A 312 -4.82 24.42 5.86
CA VAL A 312 -5.57 25.30 6.76
C VAL A 312 -5.09 25.23 8.21
N ASN A 313 -4.59 24.06 8.65
CA ASN A 313 -4.00 23.95 9.98
C ASN A 313 -2.70 24.76 10.08
N THR A 314 -1.90 24.85 9.02
CA THR A 314 -0.72 25.73 8.96
C THR A 314 -1.10 27.19 9.22
N GLU A 315 -2.17 27.67 8.58
CA GLU A 315 -2.67 29.04 8.78
C GLU A 315 -3.06 29.29 10.24
N LYS A 316 -3.72 28.32 10.89
CA LYS A 316 -4.09 28.42 12.32
C LYS A 316 -2.87 28.43 13.22
N GLN A 317 -1.93 27.52 12.97
CA GLN A 317 -0.72 27.32 13.76
C GLN A 317 0.17 28.57 13.73
N LYS A 318 0.24 29.29 12.59
CA LYS A 318 0.98 30.55 12.44
C LYS A 318 0.65 31.60 13.51
N TYR A 319 -0.60 31.69 13.96
CA TYR A 319 -0.98 32.63 15.02
C TYR A 319 -0.31 32.30 16.35
N VAL A 320 -0.13 31.02 16.65
CA VAL A 320 0.61 30.56 17.84
C VAL A 320 2.07 31.01 17.74
N TYR A 321 2.75 30.70 16.63
CA TYR A 321 4.15 31.11 16.44
C TYR A 321 4.33 32.63 16.52
N THR A 322 3.42 33.39 15.89
CA THR A 322 3.45 34.86 15.90
C THR A 322 3.29 35.42 17.31
N CYS A 323 2.36 34.89 18.11
CA CYS A 323 2.12 35.36 19.48
C CYS A 323 3.39 35.28 20.35
N PHE A 324 4.11 34.17 20.24
CA PHE A 324 5.28 33.91 21.07
C PHE A 324 6.60 34.37 20.44
N GLY A 325 6.58 34.85 19.19
CA GLY A 325 7.79 35.18 18.45
C GLY A 325 8.65 33.94 18.13
N TRP A 326 8.02 32.78 18.01
CA TRP A 326 8.70 31.53 17.70
C TRP A 326 9.00 31.41 16.21
N GLN A 327 10.11 30.73 15.90
CA GLN A 327 10.44 30.39 14.52
C GLN A 327 9.49 29.31 14.00
N GLU A 328 8.80 29.59 12.89
CA GLU A 328 7.95 28.61 12.20
C GLU A 328 8.82 27.54 11.51
N PRO A 329 8.44 26.25 11.58
CA PRO A 329 9.04 25.22 10.75
C PRO A 329 8.64 25.40 9.27
N ALA A 330 9.46 24.86 8.37
CA ALA A 330 9.08 24.75 6.97
C ALA A 330 7.99 23.67 6.79
N PHE A 331 6.82 24.05 6.29
CA PHE A 331 5.71 23.13 6.04
C PHE A 331 5.68 22.64 4.59
N ILE A 332 5.77 21.32 4.41
CA ILE A 332 5.74 20.65 3.11
C ILE A 332 4.48 19.80 3.02
N HIS A 333 3.59 20.22 2.12
CA HIS A 333 2.29 19.60 1.90
C HIS A 333 2.30 18.77 0.61
N PHE A 334 1.89 17.51 0.73
CA PHE A 334 1.77 16.60 -0.42
C PHE A 334 0.39 15.96 -0.52
N GLY A 335 0.02 15.51 -1.71
CA GLY A 335 -1.29 14.90 -1.95
C GLY A 335 -1.43 13.54 -1.26
N ARG A 336 -2.67 13.07 -1.11
CA ARG A 336 -2.97 11.78 -0.49
C ARG A 336 -2.43 10.64 -1.35
N LEU A 337 -2.02 9.54 -0.70
CA LEU A 337 -1.66 8.29 -1.37
C LEU A 337 -2.77 7.26 -1.16
N LYS A 338 -3.36 6.77 -2.25
CA LYS A 338 -4.34 5.67 -2.24
C LYS A 338 -3.76 4.45 -2.93
N LEU A 339 -3.90 3.28 -2.31
CA LEU A 339 -3.61 1.98 -2.94
C LEU A 339 -4.91 1.41 -3.50
N GLU A 340 -4.93 1.15 -4.81
CA GLU A 340 -6.12 0.65 -5.50
C GLU A 340 -6.42 -0.80 -5.14
N GLY A 341 -7.70 -1.10 -4.93
CA GLY A 341 -8.16 -2.44 -4.53
C GLY A 341 -8.04 -2.73 -3.03
N PHE A 342 -7.50 -1.81 -2.23
CA PHE A 342 -7.32 -2.00 -0.79
C PHE A 342 -8.18 -1.04 0.05
N ILE A 343 -8.59 -1.55 1.21
CA ILE A 343 -9.27 -0.74 2.22
C ILE A 343 -8.22 -0.08 3.11
N MET A 344 -8.29 1.24 3.21
CA MET A 344 -7.33 2.03 4.00
C MET A 344 -8.00 2.86 5.10
N SER A 345 -9.29 3.19 4.96
CA SER A 345 -9.97 4.05 5.93
C SER A 345 -10.06 3.37 7.30
N LYS A 346 -9.37 3.93 8.30
CA LYS A 346 -9.36 3.43 9.68
C LYS A 346 -10.77 3.24 10.25
N SER A 347 -11.64 4.24 10.08
CA SER A 347 -13.03 4.18 10.60
C SER A 347 -13.85 3.10 9.90
N TYR A 348 -13.64 2.91 8.59
CA TYR A 348 -14.33 1.86 7.85
C TYR A 348 -13.82 0.47 8.23
N ILE A 349 -12.50 0.28 8.41
CA ILE A 349 -11.93 -0.99 8.90
C ILE A 349 -12.49 -1.32 10.29
N LYS A 350 -12.48 -0.37 11.23
CA LYS A 350 -13.09 -0.55 12.55
C LYS A 350 -14.55 -0.98 12.46
N LYS A 351 -15.32 -0.31 11.58
CA LYS A 351 -16.73 -0.63 11.35
C LYS A 351 -16.93 -2.06 10.85
N ILE A 352 -16.29 -2.45 9.75
CA ILE A 352 -16.50 -3.78 9.15
C ILE A 352 -16.00 -4.92 10.04
N MET A 353 -14.91 -4.69 10.80
CA MET A 353 -14.42 -5.68 11.77
C MET A 353 -15.35 -5.83 12.97
N SER A 354 -16.01 -4.75 13.39
CA SER A 354 -17.00 -4.81 14.47
C SER A 354 -18.31 -5.47 14.01
N GLU A 355 -18.75 -5.20 12.79
CA GLU A 355 -19.98 -5.78 12.23
C GLU A 355 -19.82 -7.26 11.86
N ARG A 356 -18.61 -7.69 11.51
CA ARG A 356 -18.31 -9.04 11.00
C ARG A 356 -16.97 -9.55 11.52
N PRO A 357 -16.83 -9.78 12.83
CA PRO A 357 -15.56 -10.13 13.45
C PRO A 357 -14.95 -11.42 12.89
N ASP A 358 -15.77 -12.40 12.53
CA ASP A 358 -15.33 -13.70 12.03
C ASP A 358 -14.94 -13.67 10.53
N GLU A 359 -15.24 -12.60 9.80
CA GLU A 359 -14.88 -12.47 8.38
C GLU A 359 -13.43 -12.01 8.18
N PHE A 360 -12.77 -11.45 9.20
CA PHE A 360 -11.45 -10.83 9.09
C PHE A 360 -10.42 -11.43 10.05
N MET A 361 -9.15 -11.44 9.63
CA MET A 361 -8.05 -12.09 10.36
C MET A 361 -7.41 -11.19 11.44
N GLY A 362 -7.98 -10.01 11.71
CA GLY A 362 -7.45 -9.00 12.61
C GLY A 362 -7.02 -7.71 11.90
N LEU A 363 -6.23 -6.87 12.60
CA LEU A 363 -5.72 -5.59 12.08
C LEU A 363 -4.68 -5.77 10.95
N ASP A 364 -4.09 -6.96 10.90
CA ASP A 364 -3.10 -7.41 9.94
C ASP A 364 -3.73 -8.25 8.80
N ASP A 365 -5.04 -8.17 8.60
CA ASP A 365 -5.70 -8.87 7.50
C ASP A 365 -5.10 -8.46 6.14
N PRO A 366 -4.72 -9.42 5.27
CA PRO A 366 -4.02 -9.15 4.02
C PRO A 366 -4.87 -8.41 2.96
N ARG A 367 -6.17 -8.23 3.20
CA ARG A 367 -7.06 -7.39 2.37
C ARG A 367 -6.97 -5.90 2.70
N PHE A 368 -6.42 -5.55 3.87
CA PHE A 368 -6.28 -4.17 4.29
C PHE A 368 -4.97 -3.56 3.79
N GLY A 369 -5.02 -2.27 3.45
CA GLY A 369 -3.84 -1.48 3.11
C GLY A 369 -3.03 -1.03 4.34
N THR A 370 -3.28 -1.63 5.51
CA THR A 370 -2.50 -1.45 6.74
C THR A 370 -1.08 -1.96 6.51
N ILE A 371 -0.09 -1.39 7.20
CA ILE A 371 1.30 -1.87 7.09
C ILE A 371 1.39 -3.32 7.57
N ALA A 372 0.76 -3.64 8.70
CA ALA A 372 0.62 -5.01 9.18
C ALA A 372 -0.03 -5.95 8.13
N GLY A 373 -1.09 -5.52 7.44
CA GLY A 373 -1.77 -6.32 6.41
C GLY A 373 -0.91 -6.57 5.18
N LEU A 374 -0.25 -5.54 4.66
CA LEU A 374 0.69 -5.68 3.54
C LEU A 374 1.89 -6.57 3.90
N ARG A 375 2.40 -6.45 5.12
CA ARG A 375 3.46 -7.31 5.67
C ARG A 375 3.02 -8.77 5.74
N ARG A 376 1.83 -9.04 6.30
CA ARG A 376 1.27 -10.39 6.38
C ARG A 376 0.98 -10.99 5.00
N ARG A 377 0.59 -10.16 4.02
CA ARG A 377 0.44 -10.56 2.61
C ARG A 377 1.77 -10.92 1.93
N GLY A 378 2.91 -10.54 2.50
CA GLY A 378 4.25 -10.85 1.98
C GLY A 378 4.89 -9.72 1.17
N ILE A 379 4.34 -8.50 1.23
CA ILE A 379 5.01 -7.31 0.69
C ILE A 379 6.25 -7.02 1.53
N LEU A 380 7.36 -6.70 0.88
CA LEU A 380 8.61 -6.33 1.52
C LEU A 380 8.61 -4.85 1.92
N PRO A 381 9.25 -4.48 3.04
CA PRO A 381 9.30 -3.09 3.47
C PRO A 381 10.04 -2.19 2.47
N GLU A 382 11.08 -2.71 1.81
CA GLU A 382 11.83 -1.99 0.76
C GLU A 382 10.93 -1.66 -0.44
N SER A 383 9.99 -2.54 -0.80
CA SER A 383 9.04 -2.28 -1.89
C SER A 383 8.11 -1.11 -1.57
N ILE A 384 7.68 -0.99 -0.30
CA ILE A 384 6.85 0.13 0.15
C ILE A 384 7.65 1.43 0.15
N ARG A 385 8.91 1.39 0.61
CA ARG A 385 9.82 2.54 0.60
C ARG A 385 10.09 3.03 -0.81
N ASP A 386 10.45 2.13 -1.73
CA ASP A 386 10.73 2.47 -3.13
C ASP A 386 9.56 3.22 -3.77
N VAL A 387 8.34 2.72 -3.56
CA VAL A 387 7.13 3.37 -4.09
C VAL A 387 6.90 4.74 -3.46
N ILE A 388 7.04 4.87 -2.14
CA ILE A 388 6.84 6.15 -1.46
C ILE A 388 7.88 7.17 -1.91
N LEU A 389 9.13 6.77 -2.07
CA LEU A 389 10.21 7.62 -2.56
C LEU A 389 9.98 8.04 -4.02
N GLU A 390 9.51 7.13 -4.88
CA GLU A 390 9.17 7.45 -6.28
C GLU A 390 8.04 8.49 -6.39
N VAL A 391 7.05 8.40 -5.50
CA VAL A 391 5.94 9.37 -5.40
C VAL A 391 6.44 10.70 -4.81
N GLY A 392 7.31 10.65 -3.79
CA GLY A 392 7.96 11.81 -3.18
C GLY A 392 6.99 12.78 -2.48
N VAL A 393 7.30 14.08 -2.51
CA VAL A 393 6.50 15.17 -1.89
C VAL A 393 5.59 15.90 -2.88
N ARG A 394 5.13 15.22 -3.94
CA ARG A 394 4.28 15.87 -4.97
C ARG A 394 2.95 16.37 -4.38
N PRO A 395 2.50 17.60 -4.71
CA PRO A 395 1.24 18.18 -4.21
C PRO A 395 -0.03 17.44 -4.68
N GLY A 396 0.04 16.85 -5.88
CA GLY A 396 -1.08 16.09 -6.46
C GLY A 396 -1.34 14.79 -5.71
N ASP A 397 -2.60 14.36 -5.66
CA ASP A 397 -2.95 13.05 -5.11
C ASP A 397 -2.35 11.95 -5.98
N ALA A 398 -1.83 10.91 -5.33
CA ALA A 398 -1.22 9.76 -5.97
C ALA A 398 -2.12 8.54 -5.80
N LYS A 399 -2.41 7.87 -6.92
CA LYS A 399 -3.01 6.55 -6.93
C LYS A 399 -1.93 5.54 -7.29
N LEU A 400 -1.70 4.60 -6.39
CA LEU A 400 -0.81 3.49 -6.58
C LEU A 400 -1.62 2.28 -7.01
N SER A 401 -1.37 1.78 -8.23
CA SER A 401 -1.97 0.53 -8.67
C SER A 401 -1.33 -0.65 -7.93
N TRP A 402 -2.14 -1.65 -7.59
CA TRP A 402 -1.64 -2.89 -7.02
C TRP A 402 -0.62 -3.58 -7.94
N ALA A 403 -0.84 -3.52 -9.26
CA ALA A 403 0.08 -4.09 -10.25
C ALA A 403 1.49 -3.49 -10.15
N ASN A 404 1.62 -2.18 -9.91
CA ASN A 404 2.93 -1.54 -9.75
C ASN A 404 3.63 -2.01 -8.48
N LEU A 405 2.94 -2.00 -7.33
CA LEU A 405 3.50 -2.48 -6.06
C LEU A 405 3.89 -3.97 -6.16
N ALA A 406 3.05 -4.78 -6.78
CA ALA A 406 3.32 -6.20 -7.03
C ALA A 406 4.55 -6.39 -7.93
N ALA A 407 4.71 -5.61 -9.00
CA ALA A 407 5.87 -5.71 -9.89
C ALA A 407 7.19 -5.37 -9.18
N ILE A 408 7.21 -4.28 -8.39
CA ILE A 408 8.38 -3.88 -7.58
C ILE A 408 8.71 -4.98 -6.57
N ASN A 409 7.69 -5.50 -5.88
CA ASN A 409 7.87 -6.56 -4.89
C ASN A 409 8.36 -7.87 -5.54
N ARG A 410 7.81 -8.24 -6.71
CA ARG A 410 8.18 -9.43 -7.47
C ARG A 410 9.65 -9.42 -7.85
N LYS A 411 10.15 -8.29 -8.34
CA LYS A 411 11.57 -8.15 -8.72
C LYS A 411 12.52 -8.45 -7.55
N LYS A 412 12.15 -8.07 -6.32
CA LYS A 412 12.94 -8.37 -5.12
C LYS A 412 12.76 -9.83 -4.69
N LEU A 413 11.52 -10.32 -4.64
CA LEU A 413 11.20 -11.69 -4.22
C LEU A 413 11.80 -12.76 -5.12
N ASP A 414 11.86 -12.55 -6.44
CA ASP A 414 12.36 -13.55 -7.40
C ASP A 414 13.76 -14.04 -7.03
N SER A 415 14.65 -13.13 -6.64
CA SER A 415 16.02 -13.49 -6.26
C SER A 415 16.15 -14.30 -4.97
N MET A 416 15.17 -14.23 -4.07
CA MET A 416 15.23 -14.80 -2.71
C MET A 416 14.30 -16.01 -2.52
N ALA A 417 13.22 -16.12 -3.29
CA ALA A 417 12.21 -17.14 -3.09
C ALA A 417 12.65 -18.49 -3.68
N ASP A 418 12.54 -19.54 -2.89
CA ASP A 418 12.61 -20.91 -3.40
C ASP A 418 11.31 -21.27 -4.13
N ARG A 419 11.46 -22.05 -5.21
CA ARG A 419 10.38 -22.42 -6.12
C ARG A 419 9.95 -23.85 -5.86
N LEU A 420 8.72 -24.00 -5.38
CA LEU A 420 8.14 -25.30 -5.09
C LEU A 420 7.02 -25.66 -6.07
N MET A 421 6.85 -26.95 -6.32
CA MET A 421 5.71 -27.47 -7.08
C MET A 421 4.47 -27.51 -6.21
N PHE A 422 3.39 -26.93 -6.74
CA PHE A 422 2.06 -26.90 -6.14
C PHE A 422 1.04 -27.26 -7.21
N VAL A 423 0.05 -28.07 -6.84
CA VAL A 423 -1.09 -28.42 -7.68
C VAL A 423 -2.36 -28.09 -6.92
N GLU A 424 -3.13 -27.14 -7.44
CA GLU A 424 -4.45 -26.82 -6.93
C GLU A 424 -5.41 -27.98 -7.25
N THR A 425 -6.03 -28.56 -6.22
CA THR A 425 -6.97 -29.67 -6.35
C THR A 425 -8.43 -29.21 -6.23
N SER A 426 -8.67 -28.00 -5.75
CA SER A 426 -10.02 -27.42 -5.70
C SER A 426 -10.66 -27.36 -7.09
N GLN A 427 -11.97 -27.63 -7.14
CA GLN A 427 -12.79 -27.54 -8.36
C GLN A 427 -12.27 -28.36 -9.55
N GLY A 428 -11.59 -29.50 -9.28
CA GLY A 428 -11.10 -30.40 -10.34
C GLY A 428 -9.89 -29.87 -11.11
N LYS A 429 -9.21 -28.84 -10.60
CA LYS A 429 -8.00 -28.27 -11.23
C LYS A 429 -6.77 -29.18 -11.17
N GLY A 430 -6.80 -30.22 -10.33
CA GLY A 430 -5.73 -31.19 -10.17
C GLY A 430 -6.24 -32.61 -10.45
N VAL A 431 -5.48 -33.38 -11.21
CA VAL A 431 -5.79 -34.77 -11.57
C VAL A 431 -4.75 -35.69 -10.95
N ARG A 432 -5.25 -36.77 -10.34
CA ARG A 432 -4.42 -37.86 -9.83
C ARG A 432 -4.16 -38.86 -10.95
N VAL A 433 -2.90 -39.08 -11.29
CA VAL A 433 -2.49 -39.99 -12.37
C VAL A 433 -1.47 -41.01 -11.88
N ARG A 434 -1.53 -42.24 -12.41
CA ARG A 434 -0.57 -43.30 -12.11
C ARG A 434 0.62 -43.21 -13.05
N LEU A 435 1.83 -43.33 -12.53
CA LEU A 435 3.03 -43.46 -13.36
C LEU A 435 3.21 -44.91 -13.81
N SER A 436 3.49 -45.11 -15.10
CA SER A 436 3.89 -46.38 -15.69
C SER A 436 5.30 -46.23 -16.24
N GLN A 437 6.29 -46.80 -15.56
CA GLN A 437 7.72 -46.59 -15.85
C GLN A 437 8.57 -47.80 -15.42
N GLN A 438 9.84 -47.85 -15.79
CA GLN A 438 10.74 -48.90 -15.32
C GLN A 438 11.40 -48.49 -14.00
N GLY A 439 11.00 -49.13 -12.90
CA GLY A 439 11.61 -48.92 -11.58
C GLY A 439 11.38 -47.51 -11.04
N CYS A 440 12.38 -46.98 -10.31
CA CYS A 440 12.29 -45.68 -9.66
C CYS A 440 13.20 -44.65 -10.35
N ILE A 441 12.66 -43.45 -10.55
CA ILE A 441 13.36 -42.29 -11.10
C ILE A 441 13.41 -41.22 -10.00
N THR A 442 14.57 -40.58 -9.84
CA THR A 442 14.74 -39.47 -8.89
C THR A 442 14.86 -38.17 -9.66
N ALA A 443 13.85 -37.31 -9.56
CA ALA A 443 13.90 -35.98 -10.12
C ALA A 443 14.80 -35.09 -9.26
N ARG A 444 15.80 -34.47 -9.89
CA ARG A 444 16.68 -33.47 -9.27
C ARG A 444 16.28 -32.09 -9.76
N ILE A 445 15.61 -31.32 -8.90
CA ILE A 445 15.00 -30.05 -9.29
C ILE A 445 15.64 -28.90 -8.49
N PRO A 446 16.28 -27.92 -9.15
CA PRO A 446 16.77 -26.73 -8.47
C PRO A 446 15.63 -25.97 -7.77
N LEU A 447 15.89 -25.45 -6.57
CA LEU A 447 14.99 -24.56 -5.85
C LEU A 447 14.86 -23.22 -6.57
N HIS A 448 15.88 -22.80 -7.32
CA HIS A 448 15.81 -21.59 -8.12
C HIS A 448 16.69 -21.71 -9.38
N PRO A 449 16.25 -21.24 -10.56
CA PRO A 449 17.04 -21.31 -11.79
C PRO A 449 18.42 -20.64 -11.69
N ASN A 450 18.49 -19.54 -10.95
CA ASN A 450 19.75 -18.81 -10.72
C ASN A 450 20.59 -19.38 -9.56
N ARG A 451 20.12 -20.43 -8.88
CA ARG A 451 20.84 -21.14 -7.81
C ARG A 451 20.84 -22.65 -8.09
N PRO A 452 21.44 -23.10 -9.20
CA PRO A 452 21.35 -24.49 -9.66
C PRO A 452 21.95 -25.52 -8.69
N GLN A 453 22.82 -25.08 -7.77
CA GLN A 453 23.42 -25.90 -6.73
C GLN A 453 22.47 -26.23 -5.57
N ALA A 454 21.43 -25.42 -5.34
CA ALA A 454 20.43 -25.65 -4.32
C ALA A 454 19.32 -26.53 -4.90
N VAL A 455 19.43 -27.84 -4.71
CA VAL A 455 18.59 -28.85 -5.36
C VAL A 455 17.75 -29.60 -4.32
N ARG A 456 16.50 -29.89 -4.69
CA ARG A 456 15.69 -30.90 -3.99
C ARG A 456 15.59 -32.16 -4.84
N GLU A 457 15.44 -33.29 -4.18
CA GLU A 457 15.28 -34.59 -4.83
C GLU A 457 13.90 -35.16 -4.51
N ILE A 458 13.23 -35.67 -5.55
CA ILE A 458 11.91 -36.29 -5.43
C ILE A 458 11.97 -37.64 -6.15
N LYS A 459 11.83 -38.72 -5.39
CA LYS A 459 11.85 -40.08 -5.92
C LYS A 459 10.43 -40.58 -6.15
N VAL A 460 10.16 -41.08 -7.35
CA VAL A 460 8.92 -41.77 -7.72
C VAL A 460 9.23 -43.09 -8.42
N CYS A 461 8.41 -44.10 -8.17
CA CYS A 461 8.54 -45.47 -8.67
C CYS A 461 7.40 -45.84 -9.60
N ASP A 462 7.57 -46.95 -10.33
CA ASP A 462 6.48 -47.53 -11.11
C ASP A 462 5.26 -47.81 -10.23
N GLY A 463 4.08 -47.45 -10.74
CA GLY A 463 2.82 -47.56 -10.03
C GLY A 463 2.55 -46.48 -8.99
N ASP A 464 3.51 -45.59 -8.69
CA ASP A 464 3.24 -44.44 -7.82
C ASP A 464 2.22 -43.49 -8.48
N TYR A 465 1.51 -42.75 -7.63
CA TYR A 465 0.58 -41.72 -8.06
C TYR A 465 1.18 -40.33 -7.87
N VAL A 466 0.89 -39.47 -8.84
CA VAL A 466 1.22 -38.04 -8.78
C VAL A 466 -0.01 -37.21 -9.08
N TYR A 467 -0.03 -35.99 -8.57
CA TYR A 467 -0.99 -34.97 -8.92
C TYR A 467 -0.39 -34.02 -9.94
N VAL A 468 -1.15 -33.67 -10.97
CA VAL A 468 -0.77 -32.73 -12.02
C VAL A 468 -1.92 -31.75 -12.30
N PRO A 469 -1.65 -30.54 -12.81
CA PRO A 469 -2.71 -29.63 -13.22
C PRO A 469 -3.54 -30.23 -14.37
N ALA A 470 -4.86 -30.18 -14.26
CA ALA A 470 -5.79 -30.75 -15.23
C ALA A 470 -5.63 -30.12 -16.62
N ASP A 471 -5.46 -28.80 -16.66
CA ASP A 471 -5.32 -28.04 -17.90
C ASP A 471 -4.07 -28.38 -18.71
N ASP A 472 -3.07 -29.00 -18.06
CA ASP A 472 -1.79 -29.34 -18.66
C ASP A 472 -1.78 -30.72 -19.35
N LEU A 473 -2.80 -31.55 -19.12
CA LEU A 473 -2.93 -32.88 -19.72
C LEU A 473 -3.58 -32.88 -21.12
N LYS A 474 -3.70 -31.72 -21.76
CA LYS A 474 -4.32 -31.59 -23.10
C LYS A 474 -3.43 -32.12 -24.22
N SER A 475 -2.12 -32.25 -23.98
CA SER A 475 -1.15 -32.77 -24.94
C SER A 475 -1.00 -34.30 -24.82
N SER A 476 -0.76 -34.98 -25.94
CA SER A 476 -0.54 -36.43 -25.97
C SER A 476 0.77 -36.85 -25.27
N VAL A 477 1.73 -35.94 -25.19
CA VAL A 477 2.99 -36.12 -24.47
C VAL A 477 3.26 -34.85 -23.65
N VAL A 478 3.67 -35.04 -22.40
CA VAL A 478 4.04 -33.97 -21.47
C VAL A 478 5.41 -34.26 -20.86
N ARG A 479 6.14 -33.23 -20.45
CA ARG A 479 7.38 -33.39 -19.67
C ARG A 479 7.11 -33.07 -18.21
N LEU A 480 7.18 -34.07 -17.34
CA LEU A 480 7.17 -33.87 -15.90
C LEU A 480 8.49 -33.21 -15.49
N ALA A 481 8.41 -32.02 -14.86
CA ALA A 481 9.58 -31.23 -14.50
C ALA A 481 10.60 -32.05 -13.70
N GLY A 482 11.84 -32.13 -14.19
CA GLY A 482 12.95 -32.87 -13.58
C GLY A 482 12.89 -34.41 -13.71
N LEU A 483 11.80 -34.98 -14.24
CA LEU A 483 11.60 -36.44 -14.27
C LEU A 483 11.78 -37.02 -15.68
N GLY A 484 11.03 -36.52 -16.68
CA GLY A 484 11.09 -37.05 -18.05
C GLY A 484 9.85 -36.76 -18.88
N ASN A 485 9.84 -37.29 -20.09
CA ASN A 485 8.74 -37.20 -21.06
C ASN A 485 7.80 -38.40 -20.86
N TYR A 486 6.50 -38.13 -20.79
CA TYR A 486 5.46 -39.13 -20.55
C TYR A 486 4.34 -39.00 -21.57
N THR A 487 3.90 -40.13 -22.12
CA THR A 487 2.70 -40.24 -22.94
C THR A 487 1.46 -40.20 -22.04
N VAL A 488 0.50 -39.36 -22.39
CA VAL A 488 -0.73 -39.15 -21.63
C VAL A 488 -1.80 -40.15 -22.11
N ARG A 489 -2.19 -41.09 -21.24
CA ARG A 489 -3.32 -42.01 -21.45
C ARG A 489 -4.47 -41.64 -20.50
N LEU A 490 -5.18 -40.56 -20.84
CA LEU A 490 -6.27 -39.99 -20.02
C LEU A 490 -7.39 -40.98 -19.71
N GLY A 491 -7.75 -41.88 -20.65
CA GLY A 491 -8.78 -42.89 -20.45
C GLY A 491 -8.48 -43.83 -19.26
N ASP A 492 -7.20 -44.06 -19.00
CA ASP A 492 -6.72 -44.93 -17.92
C ASP A 492 -6.18 -44.14 -16.71
N ASN A 493 -6.15 -42.79 -16.79
CA ASN A 493 -5.42 -41.90 -15.87
C ASN A 493 -3.95 -42.34 -15.66
N VAL A 494 -3.28 -42.74 -16.74
CA VAL A 494 -1.88 -43.20 -16.71
C VAL A 494 -0.99 -42.22 -17.46
N LEU A 495 0.17 -41.91 -16.88
CA LEU A 495 1.30 -41.31 -17.56
C LEU A 495 2.35 -42.39 -17.80
N GLU A 496 2.58 -42.73 -19.06
CA GLU A 496 3.52 -43.77 -19.46
C GLU A 496 4.86 -43.17 -19.86
N PHE A 497 5.94 -43.58 -19.19
CA PHE A 497 7.28 -43.06 -19.42
C PHE A 497 7.73 -43.35 -20.85
N LYS A 498 8.13 -42.29 -21.56
CA LYS A 498 8.59 -42.36 -22.94
C LYS A 498 10.12 -42.36 -22.99
N ASN A 499 10.75 -41.34 -22.40
CA ASN A 499 12.20 -41.17 -22.25
C ASN A 499 12.49 -39.92 -21.40
N ASP A 500 13.74 -39.68 -21.02
CA ASP A 500 14.16 -38.49 -20.27
C ASP A 500 14.77 -37.36 -21.14
N ASN A 501 14.87 -37.58 -22.47
CA ASN A 501 15.55 -36.70 -23.42
C ASN A 501 14.95 -35.29 -23.47
N LEU A 502 15.70 -34.31 -22.97
CA LEU A 502 15.27 -32.91 -22.93
C LEU A 502 15.26 -32.26 -24.32
N ASP A 503 16.17 -32.65 -25.21
CA ASP A 503 16.28 -32.07 -26.55
C ASP A 503 15.12 -32.51 -27.44
N GLU A 504 14.64 -33.75 -27.26
CA GLU A 504 13.39 -34.20 -27.87
C GLU A 504 12.21 -33.34 -27.40
N ALA A 505 12.07 -33.12 -26.10
CA ALA A 505 10.99 -32.29 -25.56
C ALA A 505 11.00 -30.86 -26.13
N ARG A 506 12.19 -30.27 -26.30
CA ARG A 506 12.35 -28.95 -26.91
C ARG A 506 12.02 -28.94 -28.39
N ARG A 507 12.49 -29.94 -29.14
CA ARG A 507 12.25 -30.05 -30.59
C ARG A 507 10.77 -30.26 -30.92
N GLU A 508 10.12 -31.13 -30.16
CA GLU A 508 8.72 -31.51 -30.37
C GLU A 508 7.73 -30.58 -29.63
N GLY A 509 8.24 -29.66 -28.81
CA GLY A 509 7.43 -28.68 -28.09
C GLY A 509 6.58 -29.26 -26.96
N TYR A 510 7.05 -30.31 -26.28
CA TYR A 510 6.31 -30.92 -25.17
C TYR A 510 6.20 -29.92 -24.00
N PRO A 511 4.99 -29.67 -23.48
CA PRO A 511 4.82 -28.76 -22.36
C PRO A 511 5.51 -29.33 -21.12
N VAL A 512 6.26 -28.48 -20.42
CA VAL A 512 6.85 -28.81 -19.12
C VAL A 512 5.84 -28.50 -18.03
N ILE A 513 5.47 -29.51 -17.25
CA ILE A 513 4.37 -29.42 -16.29
C ILE A 513 4.90 -29.72 -14.89
N GLN A 514 4.40 -28.97 -13.89
CA GLN A 514 4.65 -29.25 -12.49
C GLN A 514 3.83 -30.45 -12.03
N TRP A 515 4.30 -31.14 -11.01
CA TRP A 515 3.66 -32.32 -10.45
C TRP A 515 3.99 -32.43 -8.96
N VAL A 516 3.14 -33.13 -8.21
CA VAL A 516 3.38 -33.40 -6.78
C VAL A 516 3.20 -34.89 -6.54
N PRO A 517 4.19 -35.61 -5.98
CA PRO A 517 4.01 -37.02 -5.64
C PRO A 517 2.95 -37.15 -4.55
N GLU A 518 2.02 -38.09 -4.70
CA GLU A 518 1.03 -38.37 -3.64
C GLU A 518 1.72 -38.75 -2.33
N ARG A 519 2.75 -39.60 -2.44
CA ARG A 519 3.59 -39.94 -1.30
C ARG A 519 4.42 -38.73 -0.87
N GLY A 520 4.15 -38.24 0.33
CA GLY A 520 4.84 -37.07 0.89
C GLY A 520 4.29 -35.72 0.39
N ALA A 521 3.16 -35.71 -0.33
CA ALA A 521 2.40 -34.49 -0.55
C ALA A 521 1.93 -33.90 0.78
N VAL A 522 1.97 -32.58 0.90
CA VAL A 522 1.40 -31.86 2.04
C VAL A 522 0.20 -31.06 1.57
N SER A 523 -0.94 -31.24 2.23
CA SER A 523 -2.14 -30.44 1.98
C SER A 523 -1.92 -29.01 2.44
N ILE A 524 -2.29 -28.06 1.58
CA ILE A 524 -2.15 -26.63 1.86
C ILE A 524 -3.38 -25.87 1.39
N ARG A 525 -3.74 -24.83 2.14
CA ARG A 525 -4.67 -23.78 1.70
C ARG A 525 -3.90 -22.53 1.35
N VAL A 526 -4.09 -22.00 0.15
CA VAL A 526 -3.55 -20.69 -0.24
C VAL A 526 -4.67 -19.67 -0.27
N LEU A 527 -4.52 -18.61 0.52
CA LEU A 527 -5.51 -17.55 0.67
C LEU A 527 -5.16 -16.42 -0.32
N GLU A 528 -6.01 -16.17 -1.31
CA GLU A 528 -5.89 -15.06 -2.28
C GLU A 528 -6.81 -13.90 -1.86
N PRO A 529 -6.24 -12.75 -1.44
CA PRO A 529 -7.03 -11.56 -1.18
C PRO A 529 -7.50 -10.92 -2.50
N ASP A 530 -8.82 -10.93 -2.73
CA ASP A 530 -9.49 -10.33 -3.90
C ASP A 530 -10.56 -9.34 -3.43
N GLY A 531 -10.18 -8.06 -3.37
CA GLY A 531 -10.98 -7.01 -2.76
C GLY A 531 -11.32 -7.34 -1.30
N LEU A 532 -12.61 -7.50 -0.99
CA LEU A 532 -13.10 -7.89 0.33
C LEU A 532 -13.16 -9.41 0.54
N LYS A 533 -13.03 -10.20 -0.53
CA LYS A 533 -13.12 -11.66 -0.47
C LYS A 533 -11.75 -12.26 -0.22
N LEU A 534 -11.77 -13.40 0.45
CA LEU A 534 -10.60 -14.25 0.60
C LEU A 534 -10.90 -15.55 -0.15
N VAL A 535 -10.35 -15.67 -1.36
CA VAL A 535 -10.49 -16.88 -2.18
C VAL A 535 -9.55 -17.93 -1.62
N VAL A 536 -10.06 -19.13 -1.38
CA VAL A 536 -9.27 -20.24 -0.84
C VAL A 536 -8.96 -21.22 -1.96
N HIS A 537 -7.67 -21.44 -2.21
CA HIS A 537 -7.17 -22.44 -3.13
C HIS A 537 -6.68 -23.64 -2.31
N GLU A 538 -7.38 -24.76 -2.43
CA GLU A 538 -6.96 -26.00 -1.80
C GLU A 538 -6.11 -26.80 -2.76
N GLY A 539 -4.99 -27.34 -2.28
CA GLY A 539 -4.11 -28.11 -3.12
C GLY A 539 -3.07 -28.89 -2.35
N LEU A 540 -2.15 -29.45 -3.12
CA LEU A 540 -1.01 -30.21 -2.63
C LEU A 540 0.27 -29.49 -3.03
N VAL A 541 1.21 -29.42 -2.10
CA VAL A 541 2.58 -28.95 -2.33
C VAL A 541 3.54 -30.10 -2.06
N GLU A 542 4.66 -30.13 -2.78
CA GLU A 542 5.70 -31.14 -2.55
C GLU A 542 6.26 -31.09 -1.12
N GLY A 543 6.62 -32.25 -0.56
CA GLY A 543 7.04 -32.40 0.85
C GLY A 543 8.28 -31.60 1.25
N TYR A 544 9.04 -31.07 0.29
CA TYR A 544 10.14 -30.14 0.60
C TYR A 544 9.67 -28.88 1.34
N ILE A 545 8.36 -28.58 1.32
CA ILE A 545 7.72 -27.51 2.10
C ILE A 545 8.02 -27.60 3.61
N ASP A 546 8.28 -28.81 4.15
CA ASP A 546 8.51 -29.03 5.58
C ASP A 546 9.79 -28.35 6.10
N ASN A 547 10.68 -27.91 5.20
CA ASN A 547 11.87 -27.13 5.54
C ASN A 547 11.58 -25.65 5.82
N TYR A 548 10.34 -25.19 5.64
CA TYR A 548 9.96 -23.78 5.75
C TYR A 548 9.00 -23.53 6.91
N THR A 549 9.16 -22.38 7.54
CA THR A 549 8.35 -21.96 8.71
C THR A 549 7.44 -20.79 8.36
N LYS A 550 6.57 -20.39 9.30
CA LYS A 550 5.81 -19.13 9.20
C LYS A 550 6.74 -17.96 8.84
N GLY A 551 6.30 -17.14 7.88
CA GLY A 551 7.05 -16.01 7.34
C GLY A 551 7.98 -16.35 6.16
N SER A 552 8.18 -17.63 5.85
CA SER A 552 8.95 -18.04 4.68
C SER A 552 8.26 -17.61 3.39
N ARG A 553 9.04 -17.07 2.45
CA ARG A 553 8.56 -16.54 1.17
C ARG A 553 8.98 -17.49 0.06
N LEU A 554 8.00 -17.97 -0.68
CA LEU A 554 8.17 -19.01 -1.69
C LEU A 554 7.51 -18.57 -3.00
N GLN A 555 7.85 -19.26 -4.07
CA GLN A 555 7.10 -19.21 -5.31
C GLN A 555 6.51 -20.58 -5.60
N PHE A 556 5.20 -20.66 -5.70
CA PHE A 556 4.54 -21.83 -6.25
C PHE A 556 4.57 -21.73 -7.77
N ILE A 557 5.24 -22.70 -8.40
CA ILE A 557 5.53 -22.70 -9.84
C ILE A 557 4.21 -22.56 -10.62
N ARG A 558 4.17 -21.57 -11.52
CA ARG A 558 2.99 -21.23 -12.35
C ARG A 558 1.72 -20.85 -11.57
N PHE A 559 1.83 -20.62 -10.27
CA PHE A 559 0.73 -20.14 -9.43
C PHE A 559 0.98 -18.70 -8.93
N GLY A 560 2.12 -18.46 -8.27
CA GLY A 560 2.50 -17.13 -7.78
C GLY A 560 3.43 -17.16 -6.58
N PHE A 561 3.81 -15.98 -6.10
CA PHE A 561 4.56 -15.81 -4.85
C PHE A 561 3.64 -15.92 -3.65
N VAL A 562 4.08 -16.62 -2.63
CA VAL A 562 3.33 -16.88 -1.41
C VAL A 562 4.19 -16.64 -0.17
N ILE A 563 3.54 -16.38 0.96
CA ILE A 563 4.15 -16.37 2.28
C ILE A 563 3.44 -17.38 3.18
N ILE A 564 4.19 -18.22 3.91
CA ILE A 564 3.61 -19.17 4.86
C ILE A 564 3.03 -18.40 6.05
N ASP A 565 1.72 -18.48 6.26
CA ASP A 565 0.99 -17.79 7.34
C ASP A 565 0.85 -18.69 8.59
N SER A 566 0.66 -19.99 8.38
CA SER A 566 0.62 -21.01 9.43
C SER A 566 1.22 -22.32 8.93
N THR A 567 1.89 -23.07 9.81
CA THR A 567 2.40 -24.41 9.50
C THR A 567 1.45 -25.53 9.94
N LYS A 568 0.47 -25.25 10.82
CA LYS A 568 -0.51 -26.22 11.31
C LYS A 568 -1.87 -25.54 11.59
N PRO A 569 -2.92 -25.77 10.77
CA PRO A 569 -2.85 -26.37 9.44
C PRO A 569 -1.99 -25.52 8.50
N LEU A 570 -1.29 -26.16 7.56
CA LEU A 570 -0.43 -25.45 6.60
C LEU A 570 -1.28 -24.51 5.72
N THR A 571 -1.01 -23.22 5.87
CA THR A 571 -1.72 -22.15 5.17
C THR A 571 -0.72 -21.12 4.68
N ALA A 572 -0.88 -20.69 3.43
CA ALA A 572 -0.10 -19.60 2.86
C ALA A 572 -1.02 -18.49 2.35
N ILE A 573 -0.50 -17.27 2.22
CA ILE A 573 -1.20 -16.15 1.60
C ILE A 573 -0.54 -15.88 0.24
N LEU A 574 -1.35 -15.75 -0.81
CA LEU A 574 -0.88 -15.32 -2.13
C LEU A 574 -0.45 -13.85 -2.05
N THR A 575 0.85 -13.62 -2.20
CA THR A 575 1.44 -12.29 -2.21
C THR A 575 1.07 -11.57 -3.49
N HIS A 576 1.44 -12.14 -4.64
CA HIS A 576 1.06 -11.72 -5.99
C HIS A 576 1.43 -12.83 -6.98
N ARG A 577 0.84 -12.80 -8.19
CA ARG A 577 1.11 -13.80 -9.23
C ARG A 577 2.42 -13.55 -9.96
#